data_AF-A0AB34FRW5-F1
#
_entry.id   AF-A0AB34FRW5-F1
#
_cell.length_a   1.000
_cell.length_b   1.000
_cell.length_c   1.000
_cell.angle_alpha   90.00
_cell.angle_beta   90.00
_cell.angle_gamma   90.00
#
_symmetry.space_group_name_H-M   'P 1'
#
loop_
_entity.id
_entity.type
_entity.pdbx_description
1 polymer ?
#
loop_
_entity_poly.entity_id
_entity_poly.type
_entity_poly.pdbx_seq_one_letter_code
_entity_poly.pdbx_strand_id
1 'polypeptide(L)'
;MDLWEEDSASPPPYEDNSTRQDAPTTARPETLFIAQRFIHAGGADGPAVYELSHHIDYLTDTDHKVVMQKLTQTLRDSAGAPSVRTRKRPMFHLTHRTVAEMPNFSYQAEAQARLAPPHMGILRVGHKIRSGRRRYRVVRTHWGDDNRLQKSDDVLFEAEQPTGTGNADVVWEWSDGNGAMLAREVLHDDGILTLVVTAEMGIRKRDALAAAWVMRIWWDVAENGPAKEGLRNRAKRIMRKGCIVSDKATYDGGFQMLTRPQAKATGPTKTRP
;
A
#
# COMPACT_ATOMS: atom_id res chain seq x y z
N MET A 1 -2.91 -50.06 -63.76
CA MET A 1 -3.99 -49.28 -64.37
C MET A 1 -5.28 -49.85 -63.80
N ASP A 2 -5.97 -49.25 -62.84
CA ASP A 2 -5.94 -47.85 -62.38
C ASP A 2 -6.21 -47.75 -60.88
N LEU A 3 -5.51 -46.78 -60.28
CA LEU A 3 -5.55 -46.36 -58.89
C LEU A 3 -6.83 -45.57 -58.62
N TRP A 4 -7.55 -45.90 -57.56
CA TRP A 4 -8.49 -44.97 -56.94
C TRP A 4 -7.72 -44.21 -55.85
N GLU A 5 -7.40 -42.95 -56.14
CA GLU A 5 -7.01 -41.97 -55.13
C GLU A 5 -8.28 -41.58 -54.35
N GLU A 6 -8.42 -42.13 -53.14
CA GLU A 6 -9.35 -41.61 -52.14
C GLU A 6 -8.88 -40.22 -51.69
N ASP A 7 -9.50 -39.20 -52.28
CA ASP A 7 -9.41 -37.80 -51.86
C ASP A 7 -10.02 -37.65 -50.46
N SER A 8 -9.22 -37.97 -49.44
CA SER A 8 -9.51 -37.66 -48.05
C SER A 8 -9.31 -36.18 -47.83
N ALA A 9 -10.32 -35.38 -48.19
CA ALA A 9 -10.40 -33.98 -47.84
C ALA A 9 -10.48 -33.85 -46.31
N SER A 10 -9.32 -33.79 -45.65
CA SER A 10 -9.21 -33.38 -44.26
C SER A 10 -9.80 -31.97 -44.15
N PRO A 11 -10.76 -31.72 -43.25
CA PRO A 11 -11.29 -30.39 -43.06
C PRO A 11 -10.13 -29.44 -42.71
N PRO A 12 -10.16 -28.18 -43.17
CA PRO A 12 -9.09 -27.23 -42.89
C PRO A 12 -8.89 -27.15 -41.37
N PRO A 13 -7.63 -27.09 -40.89
CA PRO A 13 -7.36 -26.95 -39.48
C PRO A 13 -8.05 -25.67 -39.02
N TYR A 14 -9.00 -25.80 -38.09
CA TYR A 14 -9.52 -24.63 -37.40
C TYR A 14 -8.33 -23.97 -36.71
N GLU A 15 -7.92 -22.80 -37.22
CA GLU A 15 -6.99 -21.96 -36.49
C GLU A 15 -7.64 -21.65 -35.15
N ASP A 16 -7.04 -22.21 -34.11
CA ASP A 16 -7.36 -21.87 -32.74
C ASP A 16 -7.00 -20.40 -32.57
N ASN A 17 -8.01 -19.54 -32.70
CA ASN A 17 -7.93 -18.09 -32.47
C ASN A 17 -7.69 -17.76 -30.98
N SER A 18 -6.99 -18.64 -30.27
CA SER A 18 -6.42 -18.45 -28.94
C SER A 18 -5.24 -17.48 -28.94
N THR A 19 -4.82 -16.94 -30.09
CA THR A 19 -3.98 -15.73 -30.21
C THR A 19 -4.76 -14.45 -29.86
N ARG A 20 -5.61 -14.52 -28.82
CA ARG A 20 -6.30 -13.37 -28.26
C ARG A 20 -5.38 -12.65 -27.29
N GLN A 21 -4.46 -11.88 -27.88
CA GLN A 21 -3.71 -10.80 -27.24
C GLN A 21 -2.82 -11.26 -26.08
N ASP A 22 -1.51 -11.33 -26.34
CA ASP A 22 -0.46 -11.38 -25.32
C ASP A 22 -0.63 -10.20 -24.36
N ALA A 23 -1.49 -10.37 -23.36
CA ALA A 23 -1.53 -9.45 -22.24
C ALA A 23 -0.14 -9.52 -21.61
N PRO A 24 0.56 -8.38 -21.46
CA PRO A 24 1.93 -8.42 -21.00
C PRO A 24 1.96 -9.08 -19.63
N THR A 25 2.63 -10.23 -19.50
CA THR A 25 2.75 -10.96 -18.22
C THR A 25 3.35 -10.08 -17.12
N THR A 26 4.07 -9.04 -17.56
CA THR A 26 4.77 -8.06 -16.74
C THR A 26 4.18 -6.66 -16.90
N ALA A 27 3.96 -5.97 -15.79
CA ALA A 27 3.42 -4.63 -15.73
C ALA A 27 4.54 -3.60 -15.53
N ARG A 28 4.56 -2.57 -16.38
CA ARG A 28 5.56 -1.49 -16.36
C ARG A 28 5.38 -0.57 -15.15
N PRO A 29 6.46 -0.04 -14.54
CA PRO A 29 6.38 0.93 -13.45
C PRO A 29 5.32 2.01 -13.72
N GLU A 30 4.43 2.24 -12.76
CA GLU A 30 3.26 3.10 -12.93
C GLU A 30 2.71 3.56 -11.58
N THR A 31 2.24 4.80 -11.51
CA THR A 31 1.63 5.33 -10.29
C THR A 31 0.16 4.95 -10.21
N LEU A 32 -0.28 4.48 -9.05
CA LEU A 32 -1.68 4.22 -8.75
C LEU A 32 -2.25 5.33 -7.88
N PHE A 33 -3.43 5.82 -8.25
CA PHE A 33 -4.15 6.90 -7.57
C PHE A 33 -5.44 6.36 -6.98
N ILE A 34 -5.66 6.59 -5.69
CA ILE A 34 -6.93 6.27 -5.04
C ILE A 34 -7.84 7.47 -5.10
N ALA A 35 -9.03 7.27 -5.67
CA ALA A 35 -10.10 8.25 -5.70
C ALA A 35 -11.40 7.57 -5.29
N GLN A 36 -11.83 7.84 -4.06
CA GLN A 36 -13.07 7.30 -3.49
C GLN A 36 -13.12 5.77 -3.44
N ARG A 37 -13.73 5.17 -4.47
CA ARG A 37 -13.96 3.73 -4.65
C ARG A 37 -13.14 3.15 -5.78
N PHE A 38 -12.44 3.98 -6.54
CA PHE A 38 -11.69 3.58 -7.72
C PHE A 38 -10.20 3.77 -7.49
N ILE A 39 -9.43 2.92 -8.15
CA ILE A 39 -7.98 3.07 -8.25
C ILE A 39 -7.66 3.30 -9.72
N HIS A 40 -7.03 4.43 -10.01
CA HIS A 40 -6.67 4.88 -11.35
C HIS A 40 -5.18 4.64 -11.60
N ALA A 41 -4.84 4.37 -12.86
CA ALA A 41 -3.47 4.16 -13.31
C ALA A 41 -2.93 5.42 -13.99
N GLY A 42 -1.67 5.79 -13.71
CA GLY A 42 -0.95 6.91 -14.32
C GLY A 42 -1.30 8.30 -13.76
N GLY A 43 -2.57 8.57 -13.46
CA GLY A 43 -3.04 9.86 -12.95
C GLY A 43 -4.44 9.76 -12.32
N ALA A 44 -4.89 10.83 -11.66
CA ALA A 44 -6.24 10.90 -11.09
C ALA A 44 -7.33 10.81 -12.20
N ASP A 45 -7.09 11.42 -13.35
CA ASP A 45 -7.95 11.34 -14.54
C ASP A 45 -7.62 10.14 -15.44
N GLY A 46 -6.71 9.26 -14.99
CA GLY A 46 -6.31 8.06 -15.71
C GLY A 46 -7.41 7.00 -15.73
N PRO A 47 -7.23 5.92 -16.50
CA PRO A 47 -8.20 4.83 -16.53
C PRO A 47 -8.30 4.16 -15.15
N ALA A 48 -9.53 3.93 -14.69
CA ALA A 48 -9.79 3.12 -13.51
C ALA A 48 -9.41 1.66 -13.77
N VAL A 49 -8.49 1.12 -12.98
CA VAL A 49 -7.98 -0.26 -13.07
C VAL A 49 -8.54 -1.17 -11.99
N TYR A 50 -8.97 -0.61 -10.86
CA TYR A 50 -9.67 -1.34 -9.81
C TYR A 50 -10.88 -0.57 -9.30
N GLU A 51 -11.86 -1.32 -8.80
CA GLU A 51 -13.05 -0.81 -8.12
C GLU A 51 -13.24 -1.52 -6.78
N LEU A 52 -13.63 -0.75 -5.77
CA LEU A 52 -13.92 -1.19 -4.42
C LEU A 52 -15.43 -1.09 -4.13
N SER A 53 -15.96 -2.03 -3.36
CA SER A 53 -17.35 -1.96 -2.89
C SER A 53 -17.60 -0.82 -1.90
N HIS A 54 -16.55 -0.26 -1.31
CA HIS A 54 -16.63 0.80 -0.31
C HIS A 54 -15.70 1.95 -0.68
N HIS A 55 -16.08 3.14 -0.22
CA HIS A 55 -15.21 4.30 -0.28
C HIS A 55 -14.13 4.14 0.78
N ILE A 56 -12.87 4.14 0.35
CA ILE A 56 -11.77 3.74 1.22
C ILE A 56 -11.57 4.68 2.42
N ASP A 57 -11.86 5.98 2.25
CA ASP A 57 -11.73 6.96 3.33
C ASP A 57 -12.79 6.84 4.43
N TYR A 58 -13.89 6.14 4.15
CA TYR A 58 -14.99 5.95 5.09
C TYR A 58 -14.98 4.55 5.71
N LEU A 59 -13.96 3.74 5.42
CA LEU A 59 -13.80 2.45 6.06
C LEU A 59 -13.55 2.63 7.55
N THR A 60 -14.19 1.79 8.33
CA THR A 60 -14.17 1.76 9.79
C THR A 60 -13.70 0.39 10.27
N ASP A 61 -13.50 0.29 11.59
CA ASP A 61 -13.23 -0.99 12.25
C ASP A 61 -14.44 -1.95 12.21
N THR A 62 -15.66 -1.40 12.05
CA THR A 62 -16.91 -2.19 11.96
C THR A 62 -17.21 -2.70 10.55
N ASP A 63 -16.49 -2.21 9.54
CA ASP A 63 -16.56 -2.83 8.23
C ASP A 63 -15.86 -4.20 8.31
N HIS A 64 -16.50 -5.24 7.77
CA HIS A 64 -15.95 -6.59 7.79
C HIS A 64 -15.55 -7.10 6.41
N LYS A 65 -15.99 -6.44 5.34
CA LYS A 65 -15.78 -6.89 3.96
C LYS A 65 -15.74 -5.74 2.95
N VAL A 66 -14.69 -5.70 2.15
CA VAL A 66 -14.55 -4.85 0.95
C VAL A 66 -14.27 -5.75 -0.25
N VAL A 67 -15.13 -5.70 -1.26
CA VAL A 67 -14.91 -6.41 -2.52
C VAL A 67 -14.01 -5.57 -3.41
N MET A 68 -12.91 -6.15 -3.89
CA MET A 68 -12.03 -5.55 -4.87
C MET A 68 -12.19 -6.26 -6.21
N GLN A 69 -12.49 -5.49 -7.25
CA GLN A 69 -12.64 -5.96 -8.63
C GLN A 69 -11.60 -5.29 -9.52
N LYS A 70 -11.06 -6.06 -10.46
CA LYS A 70 -10.23 -5.54 -11.55
C LYS A 70 -11.11 -5.13 -12.71
N LEU A 71 -10.86 -3.93 -13.23
CA LEU A 71 -11.53 -3.40 -14.41
C LEU A 71 -10.66 -3.71 -15.63
N THR A 72 -11.22 -4.40 -16.61
CA THR A 72 -10.55 -4.69 -17.88
C THR A 72 -11.35 -4.05 -18.99
N GLN A 73 -10.72 -3.15 -19.73
CA GLN A 73 -11.33 -2.56 -20.91
C GLN A 73 -11.07 -3.48 -22.10
N THR A 74 -12.13 -3.78 -22.84
CA THR A 74 -12.06 -4.54 -24.09
C THR A 74 -12.57 -3.65 -25.21
N LEU A 75 -11.73 -3.44 -26.23
CA LEU A 75 -12.14 -2.78 -27.46
C LEU A 75 -12.82 -3.84 -28.32
N ARG A 76 -14.09 -3.62 -28.64
CA ARG A 76 -14.79 -4.44 -29.62
C ARG A 76 -14.92 -3.63 -30.89
N ASP A 77 -14.28 -4.14 -31.94
CA ASP A 77 -14.53 -3.69 -33.30
C ASP A 77 -15.65 -4.58 -33.87
N SER A 78 -16.83 -3.99 -34.05
CA SER A 78 -17.95 -4.64 -34.70
C SER A 78 -18.41 -3.74 -35.83
N ALA A 79 -18.04 -4.12 -37.07
CA ALA A 79 -18.53 -3.64 -38.35
C ALA A 79 -19.21 -2.24 -38.32
N GLY A 80 -18.45 -1.20 -37.93
CA GLY A 80 -18.87 0.19 -38.11
C GLY A 80 -18.50 1.17 -37.00
N ALA A 81 -18.38 0.73 -35.72
CA ALA A 81 -17.93 1.62 -34.65
C ALA A 81 -17.18 0.88 -33.53
N PRO A 82 -15.98 1.36 -33.14
CA PRO A 82 -15.26 0.80 -32.00
C PRO A 82 -16.02 1.11 -30.70
N SER A 83 -16.39 0.08 -29.94
CA SER A 83 -17.03 0.23 -28.63
C SER A 83 -16.10 -0.25 -27.52
N VAL A 84 -15.90 0.59 -26.50
CA VAL A 84 -15.15 0.23 -25.28
C VAL A 84 -16.11 -0.43 -24.30
N ARG A 85 -15.89 -1.70 -23.97
CA ARG A 85 -16.64 -2.40 -22.93
C ARG A 85 -15.77 -2.68 -21.72
N THR A 86 -16.18 -2.19 -20.56
CA THR A 86 -15.54 -2.49 -19.28
C THR A 86 -16.09 -3.79 -18.70
N ARG A 87 -15.20 -4.74 -18.45
CA ARG A 87 -15.49 -6.00 -17.75
C ARG A 87 -14.95 -5.93 -16.32
N LYS A 88 -15.83 -6.20 -15.35
CA LYS A 88 -15.43 -6.36 -13.94
C LYS A 88 -15.05 -7.81 -13.67
N ARG A 89 -13.88 -8.01 -13.06
CA ARG A 89 -13.42 -9.33 -12.64
C ARG A 89 -13.17 -9.33 -11.12
N PRO A 90 -13.83 -10.21 -10.34
CA PRO A 90 -13.58 -10.29 -8.90
C PRO A 90 -12.14 -10.75 -8.64
N MET A 91 -11.45 -10.06 -7.74
CA MET A 91 -10.07 -10.35 -7.36
C MET A 91 -10.01 -10.84 -5.92
N PHE A 92 -10.43 -10.00 -4.99
CA PHE A 92 -10.35 -10.26 -3.56
C PHE A 92 -11.62 -9.87 -2.82
N HIS A 93 -11.93 -10.63 -1.78
CA HIS A 93 -12.65 -10.11 -0.63
C HIS A 93 -11.61 -9.71 0.41
N LEU A 94 -11.44 -8.40 0.60
CA LEU A 94 -10.66 -7.88 1.72
C LEU A 94 -11.57 -7.98 2.93
N THR A 95 -11.16 -8.68 3.97
CA THR A 95 -11.96 -8.85 5.18
C THR A 95 -11.22 -8.37 6.41
N HIS A 96 -11.98 -7.84 7.35
CA HIS A 96 -11.50 -7.42 8.66
C HIS A 96 -12.22 -8.24 9.73
N ARG A 97 -11.45 -9.03 10.48
CA ARG A 97 -11.95 -9.89 11.54
C ARG A 97 -11.53 -9.32 12.89
N THR A 98 -12.48 -9.29 13.81
CA THR A 98 -12.28 -8.71 15.14
C THR A 98 -11.52 -9.66 16.06
N VAL A 99 -10.93 -9.14 17.13
CA VAL A 99 -10.20 -9.96 18.11
C VAL A 99 -11.07 -11.05 18.74
N ALA A 100 -12.39 -10.82 18.86
CA ALA A 100 -13.34 -11.80 19.37
C ALA A 100 -13.40 -13.07 18.51
N GLU A 101 -13.12 -12.97 17.21
CA GLU A 101 -13.06 -14.10 16.29
C GLU A 101 -11.72 -14.86 16.34
N MET A 102 -10.76 -14.36 17.12
CA MET A 102 -9.39 -14.86 17.24
C MET A 102 -8.74 -15.16 15.88
N PRO A 103 -8.68 -14.19 14.96
CA PRO A 103 -8.13 -14.42 13.63
C PRO A 103 -6.60 -14.47 13.67
N ASN A 104 -6.00 -15.26 12.78
CA ASN A 104 -4.55 -15.23 12.56
C ASN A 104 -4.07 -13.89 11.98
N PHE A 105 -4.97 -13.19 11.28
CA PHE A 105 -4.73 -11.90 10.66
C PHE A 105 -5.96 -11.02 10.85
N SER A 106 -5.80 -9.83 11.45
CA SER A 106 -6.92 -8.89 11.60
C SER A 106 -7.46 -8.45 10.25
N TYR A 107 -6.59 -8.26 9.25
CA TYR A 107 -6.97 -7.92 7.88
C TYR A 107 -6.40 -8.96 6.92
N GLN A 108 -7.24 -9.42 6.00
CA GLN A 108 -6.88 -10.49 5.06
C GLN A 108 -7.51 -10.27 3.68
N ALA A 109 -6.83 -10.76 2.64
CA ALA A 109 -7.31 -10.74 1.27
C ALA A 109 -7.63 -12.16 0.82
N GLU A 110 -8.91 -12.45 0.61
CA GLU A 110 -9.38 -13.75 0.15
C GLU A 110 -9.57 -13.77 -1.37
N ALA A 111 -8.74 -14.53 -2.08
CA ALA A 111 -8.82 -14.66 -3.54
C ALA A 111 -10.18 -15.21 -4.00
N GLN A 112 -10.80 -14.57 -4.99
CA GLN A 112 -12.16 -14.91 -5.48
C GLN A 112 -12.19 -15.53 -6.88
N ALA A 113 -11.04 -15.63 -7.55
CA ALA A 113 -10.93 -16.21 -8.88
C ALA A 113 -9.63 -17.00 -8.99
N ARG A 114 -9.62 -18.05 -9.82
CA ARG A 114 -8.39 -18.86 -10.07
C ARG A 114 -7.20 -18.02 -10.55
N LEU A 115 -7.49 -17.01 -11.37
CA LEU A 115 -6.48 -16.08 -11.89
C LEU A 115 -6.14 -14.95 -10.89
N ALA A 116 -6.75 -14.90 -9.71
CA ALA A 116 -6.41 -13.91 -8.70
C ALA A 116 -5.04 -14.24 -8.10
N PRO A 117 -4.33 -13.27 -7.52
CA PRO A 117 -3.18 -13.57 -6.69
C PRO A 117 -3.62 -14.40 -5.46
N PRO A 118 -2.67 -15.04 -4.75
CA PRO A 118 -2.98 -15.94 -3.64
C PRO A 118 -3.70 -15.19 -2.50
N HIS A 119 -4.29 -15.96 -1.57
CA HIS A 119 -4.75 -15.41 -0.31
C HIS A 119 -3.57 -14.75 0.44
N MET A 120 -3.85 -13.66 1.15
CA MET A 120 -2.83 -12.93 1.89
C MET A 120 -3.36 -12.46 3.25
N GLY A 121 -2.45 -12.30 4.20
CA GLY A 121 -2.71 -11.67 5.49
C GLY A 121 -1.70 -10.57 5.76
N ILE A 122 -2.12 -9.49 6.42
CA ILE A 122 -1.22 -8.40 6.84
C ILE A 122 -1.00 -8.45 8.35
N LEU A 123 0.25 -8.29 8.77
CA LEU A 123 0.70 -8.27 10.14
C LEU A 123 1.43 -6.97 10.43
N ARG A 124 1.25 -6.40 11.62
CA ARG A 124 2.14 -5.36 12.14
C ARG A 124 3.38 -6.03 12.74
N VAL A 125 4.57 -5.59 12.33
CA VAL A 125 5.85 -6.13 12.80
C VAL A 125 6.58 -5.05 13.63
N GLY A 126 7.13 -5.46 14.77
CA GLY A 126 7.95 -4.60 15.65
C GLY A 126 7.33 -4.35 17.03
N HIS A 127 8.19 -4.24 18.06
CA HIS A 127 7.79 -3.86 19.41
C HIS A 127 7.65 -2.35 19.52
N LYS A 128 6.49 -1.87 20.00
CA LYS A 128 6.14 -0.45 20.24
C LYS A 128 7.16 0.36 21.06
N ILE A 129 8.13 -0.31 21.70
CA ILE A 129 8.96 0.26 22.78
C ILE A 129 10.35 0.71 22.31
N ARG A 130 10.86 0.25 21.14
CA ARG A 130 12.28 0.51 20.77
C ARG A 130 12.52 1.19 19.43
N SER A 131 11.56 1.11 18.52
CA SER A 131 11.60 1.76 17.22
C SER A 131 10.26 2.43 17.05
N GLY A 132 10.20 3.76 17.11
CA GLY A 132 8.97 4.52 16.80
C GLY A 132 8.45 4.28 15.37
N ARG A 133 9.16 3.45 14.59
CA ARG A 133 8.91 3.14 13.19
C ARG A 133 7.96 1.96 13.11
N ARG A 134 6.86 2.19 12.40
CA ARG A 134 5.88 1.15 12.11
C ARG A 134 6.34 0.36 10.88
N ARG A 135 6.16 -0.96 10.93
CA ARG A 135 6.35 -1.86 9.80
C ARG A 135 5.13 -2.77 9.68
N TYR A 136 4.73 -3.04 8.45
CA TYR A 136 3.76 -4.08 8.12
C TYR A 136 4.42 -5.14 7.24
N ARG A 137 3.99 -6.39 7.42
CA ARG A 137 4.42 -7.53 6.61
C ARG A 137 3.18 -8.20 6.04
N VAL A 138 3.17 -8.38 4.73
CA VAL A 138 2.11 -9.09 4.00
C VAL A 138 2.65 -10.45 3.60
N VAL A 139 1.99 -11.49 4.07
CA VAL A 139 2.39 -12.88 3.84
C VAL A 139 1.35 -13.59 2.99
N ARG A 140 1.80 -14.56 2.20
CA ARG A 140 0.88 -15.52 1.60
C ARG A 140 0.17 -16.30 2.70
N THR A 141 -1.08 -16.63 2.46
CA THR A 141 -1.86 -17.51 3.33
C THR A 141 -2.51 -18.63 2.55
N HIS A 142 -2.95 -19.65 3.27
CA HIS A 142 -3.72 -20.78 2.75
C HIS A 142 -4.84 -21.11 3.75
N TRP A 143 -5.90 -21.77 3.30
CA TRP A 143 -6.94 -22.26 4.19
C TRP A 143 -6.42 -23.46 4.97
N GLY A 144 -6.50 -23.39 6.31
CA GLY A 144 -6.30 -24.54 7.19
C GLY A 144 -7.59 -25.31 7.43
N ASP A 145 -7.46 -26.45 8.09
CA ASP A 145 -8.57 -27.35 8.42
C ASP A 145 -9.60 -26.71 9.37
N ASP A 146 -9.19 -25.67 10.11
CA ASP A 146 -10.02 -24.88 11.00
C ASP A 146 -10.85 -23.78 10.29
N ASN A 147 -10.87 -23.80 8.95
CA ASN A 147 -11.52 -22.78 8.11
C ASN A 147 -11.02 -21.35 8.44
N ARG A 148 -9.73 -21.24 8.75
CA ARG A 148 -9.03 -19.96 8.93
C ARG A 148 -7.83 -19.88 8.01
N LEU A 149 -7.45 -18.66 7.63
CA LEU A 149 -6.25 -18.44 6.86
C LEU A 149 -5.03 -18.63 7.75
N GLN A 150 -4.21 -19.62 7.43
CA GLN A 150 -2.98 -19.94 8.12
C GLN A 150 -1.79 -19.22 7.46
N LYS A 151 -0.82 -18.85 8.30
CA LYS A 151 0.39 -18.16 7.85
C LYS A 151 1.25 -19.09 7.01
N SER A 152 1.73 -18.58 5.87
CA SER A 152 2.89 -19.13 5.18
C SER A 152 4.15 -18.35 5.56
N ASP A 153 5.31 -18.98 5.42
CA ASP A 153 6.61 -18.29 5.55
C ASP A 153 6.96 -17.44 4.32
N ASP A 154 6.16 -17.53 3.25
CA ASP A 154 6.30 -16.72 2.04
C ASP A 154 5.85 -15.26 2.28
N VAL A 155 6.82 -14.38 2.50
CA VAL A 155 6.61 -12.93 2.59
C VAL A 155 6.48 -12.35 1.19
N LEU A 156 5.32 -11.76 0.90
CA LEU A 156 5.06 -11.15 -0.40
C LEU A 156 5.55 -9.71 -0.44
N PHE A 157 5.24 -8.94 0.61
CA PHE A 157 5.55 -7.52 0.70
C PHE A 157 5.88 -7.10 2.12
N GLU A 158 6.73 -6.08 2.25
CA GLU A 158 6.90 -5.32 3.49
C GLU A 158 6.62 -3.84 3.22
N ALA A 159 6.00 -3.17 4.18
CA ALA A 159 5.78 -1.72 4.16
C ALA A 159 6.40 -1.11 5.42
N GLU A 160 7.35 -0.20 5.25
CA GLU A 160 8.07 0.44 6.35
C GLU A 160 8.04 1.96 6.20
N GLN A 161 8.00 2.67 7.33
CA GLN A 161 8.14 4.13 7.32
C GLN A 161 9.59 4.53 6.98
N PRO A 162 9.83 5.52 6.12
CA PRO A 162 11.19 5.91 5.73
C PRO A 162 12.07 6.32 6.92
N THR A 163 13.38 6.07 6.81
CA THR A 163 14.41 6.32 7.84
C THR A 163 14.88 7.78 7.90
N GLY A 164 14.68 8.58 6.85
CA GLY A 164 15.31 9.89 6.68
C GLY A 164 14.36 11.01 6.26
N THR A 165 14.83 12.24 6.40
CA THR A 165 14.15 13.50 6.02
C THR A 165 14.14 13.79 4.52
N GLY A 166 14.70 12.90 3.69
CA GLY A 166 14.95 13.17 2.27
C GLY A 166 13.72 13.30 1.39
N ASN A 167 12.53 12.92 1.87
CA ASN A 167 11.29 13.09 1.12
C ASN A 167 10.08 13.15 2.07
N ALA A 168 9.72 14.37 2.48
CA ALA A 168 8.65 14.63 3.46
C ALA A 168 7.30 13.99 3.06
N ASP A 169 7.05 13.81 1.77
CA ASP A 169 5.77 13.35 1.25
C ASP A 169 5.66 11.80 1.20
N VAL A 170 6.78 11.09 1.34
CA VAL A 170 6.80 9.63 1.36
C VAL A 170 6.42 9.15 2.76
N VAL A 171 5.26 8.49 2.86
CA VAL A 171 4.73 7.98 4.14
C VAL A 171 5.08 6.51 4.38
N TRP A 172 5.23 5.73 3.30
CA TRP A 172 5.62 4.31 3.35
C TRP A 172 6.48 3.94 2.15
N GLU A 173 7.46 3.08 2.39
CA GLU A 173 8.22 2.39 1.36
C GLU A 173 7.83 0.92 1.32
N TRP A 174 7.52 0.42 0.12
CA TRP A 174 7.07 -0.93 -0.12
C TRP A 174 8.18 -1.73 -0.80
N SER A 175 8.56 -2.86 -0.19
CA SER A 175 9.53 -3.81 -0.74
C SER A 175 8.91 -5.20 -0.90
N ASP A 176 9.57 -6.08 -1.66
CA ASP A 176 9.23 -7.49 -1.67
C ASP A 176 9.86 -8.27 -0.50
N GLY A 177 9.57 -9.57 -0.41
CA GLY A 177 10.12 -10.44 0.64
C GLY A 177 11.65 -10.54 0.69
N ASN A 178 12.36 -10.13 -0.37
CA ASN A 178 13.82 -10.08 -0.41
C ASN A 178 14.37 -8.68 -0.07
N GLY A 179 13.49 -7.71 0.23
CA GLY A 179 13.86 -6.34 0.53
C GLY A 179 14.05 -5.44 -0.71
N ALA A 180 13.76 -5.92 -1.92
CA ALA A 180 13.88 -5.10 -3.12
C ALA A 180 12.73 -4.07 -3.18
N MET A 181 13.05 -2.79 -3.42
CA MET A 181 12.07 -1.70 -3.48
C MET A 181 11.09 -1.91 -4.64
N LEU A 182 9.79 -1.88 -4.33
CA LEU A 182 8.72 -2.01 -5.32
C LEU A 182 8.00 -0.69 -5.58
N ALA A 183 7.69 0.06 -4.52
CA ALA A 183 6.87 1.25 -4.60
C ALA A 183 7.08 2.20 -3.42
N ARG A 184 6.65 3.46 -3.60
CA ARG A 184 6.53 4.44 -2.51
C ARG A 184 5.09 4.91 -2.38
N GLU A 185 4.59 4.90 -1.17
CA GLU A 185 3.33 5.54 -0.85
C GLU A 185 3.61 7.02 -0.58
N VAL A 186 3.15 7.87 -1.50
CA VAL A 186 3.35 9.32 -1.46
C VAL A 186 2.01 9.98 -1.18
N LEU A 187 2.03 10.86 -0.21
CA LEU A 187 0.92 11.72 0.11
C LEU A 187 1.26 13.15 -0.33
N HIS A 188 0.45 13.66 -1.25
CA HIS A 188 0.59 15.01 -1.78
C HIS A 188 -0.04 16.06 -0.86
N ASP A 189 0.29 17.34 -1.06
CA ASP A 189 -0.23 18.47 -0.27
C ASP A 189 -1.75 18.64 -0.35
N ASP A 190 -2.33 18.26 -1.49
CA ASP A 190 -3.78 18.18 -1.69
C ASP A 190 -4.41 16.96 -0.98
N GLY A 191 -3.61 16.23 -0.20
CA GLY A 191 -3.96 15.06 0.57
C GLY A 191 -4.45 13.88 -0.26
N ILE A 192 -4.13 13.84 -1.55
CA ILE A 192 -4.28 12.66 -2.38
C ILE A 192 -3.18 11.66 -2.01
N LEU A 193 -3.57 10.40 -1.84
CA LEU A 193 -2.65 9.31 -1.55
C LEU A 193 -2.39 8.49 -2.81
N THR A 194 -1.12 8.33 -3.14
CA THR A 194 -0.67 7.63 -4.35
C THR A 194 0.32 6.53 -3.99
N LEU A 195 0.31 5.46 -4.79
CA LEU A 195 1.34 4.43 -4.76
C LEU A 195 2.18 4.52 -6.03
N VAL A 196 3.36 5.11 -5.92
CA VAL A 196 4.33 5.23 -7.02
C VAL A 196 5.06 3.90 -7.16
N VAL A 197 4.63 3.03 -8.07
CA VAL A 197 5.30 1.75 -8.34
C VAL A 197 6.50 1.97 -9.23
N THR A 198 7.70 1.74 -8.70
CA THR A 198 8.97 1.97 -9.38
C THR A 198 9.56 0.72 -10.02
N ALA A 199 9.16 -0.46 -9.57
CA ALA A 199 9.64 -1.73 -10.08
C ALA A 199 8.73 -2.29 -11.19
N GLU A 200 9.35 -2.83 -12.23
CA GLU A 200 8.68 -3.71 -13.17
C GLU A 200 8.36 -5.04 -12.46
N MET A 201 7.12 -5.53 -12.59
CA MET A 201 6.70 -6.76 -11.90
C MET A 201 5.57 -7.46 -12.62
N GLY A 202 5.41 -8.76 -12.40
CA GLY A 202 4.29 -9.53 -12.95
C GLY A 202 2.93 -8.93 -12.58
N ILE A 203 1.95 -8.98 -13.50
CA ILE A 203 0.60 -8.44 -13.27
C ILE A 203 -0.01 -8.96 -11.96
N ARG A 204 0.16 -10.26 -11.67
CA ARG A 204 -0.34 -10.85 -10.42
C ARG A 204 0.31 -10.26 -9.17
N LYS A 205 1.61 -9.92 -9.22
CA LYS A 205 2.32 -9.25 -8.11
C LYS A 205 1.81 -7.81 -7.95
N ARG A 206 1.54 -7.10 -9.05
CA ARG A 206 0.89 -5.77 -9.01
C ARG A 206 -0.51 -5.80 -8.42
N ASP A 207 -1.34 -6.75 -8.85
CA ASP A 207 -2.71 -6.93 -8.34
C ASP A 207 -2.69 -7.22 -6.83
N ALA A 208 -1.73 -8.04 -6.37
CA ALA A 208 -1.52 -8.34 -4.97
C ALA A 208 -1.03 -7.12 -4.17
N LEU A 209 -0.09 -6.34 -4.73
CA LEU A 209 0.42 -5.11 -4.12
C LEU A 209 -0.68 -4.07 -3.96
N ALA A 210 -1.56 -3.91 -4.95
CA ALA A 210 -2.71 -3.00 -4.85
C ALA A 210 -3.68 -3.42 -3.74
N ALA A 211 -3.99 -4.72 -3.61
CA ALA A 211 -4.82 -5.23 -2.53
C ALA A 211 -4.14 -5.05 -1.14
N ALA A 212 -2.84 -5.30 -1.06
CA ALA A 212 -2.04 -5.07 0.15
C ALA A 212 -2.05 -3.60 0.57
N TRP A 213 -1.94 -2.69 -0.39
CA TRP A 213 -2.02 -1.25 -0.16
C TRP A 213 -3.38 -0.85 0.42
N VAL A 214 -4.48 -1.34 -0.15
CA VAL A 214 -5.83 -1.10 0.38
C VAL A 214 -6.01 -1.66 1.80
N MET A 215 -5.53 -2.87 2.09
CA MET A 215 -5.57 -3.44 3.45
C MET A 215 -4.80 -2.58 4.45
N ARG A 216 -3.61 -2.09 4.08
CA ARG A 216 -2.82 -1.19 4.93
C ARG A 216 -3.54 0.12 5.19
N ILE A 217 -4.14 0.71 4.14
CA ILE A 217 -4.94 1.93 4.25
C ILE A 217 -6.07 1.69 5.24
N TRP A 218 -6.87 0.64 5.04
CA TRP A 218 -8.00 0.28 5.89
C TRP A 218 -7.58 0.10 7.35
N TRP A 219 -6.53 -0.69 7.61
CA TRP A 219 -5.99 -0.90 8.96
C TRP A 219 -5.78 0.41 9.70
N ASP A 220 -5.04 1.34 9.08
CA ASP A 220 -4.70 2.58 9.76
C ASP A 220 -5.80 3.66 9.65
N VAL A 221 -6.87 3.49 8.87
CA VAL A 221 -8.10 4.28 9.05
C VAL A 221 -8.88 3.77 10.26
N ALA A 222 -9.08 2.46 10.39
CA ALA A 222 -9.80 1.85 11.50
C ALA A 222 -9.18 2.17 12.87
N GLU A 223 -7.85 2.05 13.02
CA GLU A 223 -7.16 2.36 14.29
C GLU A 223 -7.23 3.84 14.68
N ASN A 224 -7.32 4.75 13.71
CA ASN A 224 -7.23 6.19 13.95
C ASN A 224 -8.59 6.91 13.90
N GLY A 225 -9.67 6.15 13.66
CA GLY A 225 -11.02 6.61 13.34
C GLY A 225 -11.12 7.16 11.91
N PRO A 226 -12.33 7.14 11.29
CA PRO A 226 -12.55 7.89 10.06
C PRO A 226 -12.26 9.35 10.38
N ALA A 227 -11.26 9.93 9.71
CA ALA A 227 -11.11 11.37 9.78
C ALA A 227 -12.43 11.95 9.26
N LYS A 228 -13.07 12.86 10.01
CA LYS A 228 -14.25 13.60 9.55
C LYS A 228 -13.99 14.44 8.28
N GLU A 229 -12.83 14.25 7.63
CA GLU A 229 -12.26 15.05 6.54
C GLU A 229 -11.28 14.26 5.62
N GLY A 230 -11.30 12.91 5.64
CA GLY A 230 -10.55 12.06 4.69
C GLY A 230 -9.03 11.90 4.95
N LEU A 231 -8.33 11.21 4.04
CA LEU A 231 -6.89 10.87 4.09
C LEU A 231 -5.96 12.07 4.41
N ARG A 232 -6.43 13.30 4.18
CA ARG A 232 -5.72 14.59 4.39
C ARG A 232 -5.29 14.90 5.82
N ASN A 233 -6.02 14.45 6.85
CA ASN A 233 -5.66 14.71 8.26
C ASN A 233 -4.83 13.59 8.90
N ARG A 234 -4.81 12.41 8.26
CA ARG A 234 -4.00 11.23 8.63
C ARG A 234 -2.52 11.50 8.39
N ALA A 235 -2.24 12.04 7.21
CA ALA A 235 -1.02 12.73 6.80
C ALA A 235 -0.33 13.58 7.87
N LYS A 236 -1.02 14.65 8.31
CA LYS A 236 -0.52 15.62 9.29
C LYS A 236 -0.16 14.96 10.61
N ARG A 237 -0.82 13.86 10.98
CA ARG A 237 -0.53 13.08 12.18
C ARG A 237 0.73 12.22 12.04
N ILE A 238 0.94 11.60 10.88
CA ILE A 238 2.16 10.82 10.58
C ILE A 238 3.38 11.76 10.58
N MET A 239 3.26 12.91 9.90
CA MET A 239 4.32 13.92 9.84
C MET A 239 4.65 14.54 11.20
N ARG A 240 3.62 14.90 12.00
CA ARG A 240 3.82 15.45 13.36
C ARG A 240 4.51 14.46 14.31
N LYS A 241 4.24 13.15 14.19
CA LYS A 241 4.89 12.13 15.05
C LYS A 241 6.35 11.87 14.66
N GLY A 242 6.75 12.13 13.41
CA GLY A 242 8.14 12.09 12.96
C GLY A 242 8.98 13.26 13.47
N CYS A 243 8.42 14.47 13.50
CA CYS A 243 9.12 15.66 14.00
C CYS A 243 9.42 15.63 15.52
N ILE A 244 8.61 14.97 16.35
CA ILE A 244 8.78 15.00 17.81
C ILE A 244 10.05 14.26 18.29
N VAL A 245 10.70 13.44 17.45
CA VAL A 245 11.91 12.71 17.83
C VAL A 245 13.21 13.53 17.65
N SER A 246 13.16 14.72 17.00
CA SER A 246 14.36 15.52 16.73
C SER A 246 14.65 16.67 17.70
N ASP A 247 13.83 16.92 18.74
CA ASP A 247 14.06 18.03 19.68
C ASP A 247 14.97 17.69 20.89
N LYS A 248 15.73 16.59 20.81
CA LYS A 248 16.82 16.31 21.77
C LYS A 248 18.15 16.12 21.06
N ALA A 249 18.64 17.20 20.45
CA ALA A 249 20.04 17.33 20.11
C ALA A 249 20.55 18.70 20.56
N THR A 250 21.39 18.65 21.60
CA THR A 250 22.56 19.52 21.80
C THR A 250 22.31 20.96 22.28
N TYR A 251 22.38 21.15 23.59
CA TYR A 251 23.09 22.28 24.19
C TYR A 251 24.07 21.71 25.22
N ASP A 252 25.28 21.39 24.76
CA ASP A 252 26.45 21.30 25.61
C ASP A 252 27.48 22.26 25.00
N GLY A 253 27.56 23.44 25.58
CA GLY A 253 28.31 24.57 25.06
C GLY A 253 28.64 25.50 26.22
N GLY A 254 29.83 25.31 26.77
CA GLY A 254 30.28 25.89 28.02
C GLY A 254 30.27 27.42 28.05
N PHE A 255 29.98 27.95 29.23
CA PHE A 255 30.25 29.32 29.60
C PHE A 255 31.38 29.32 30.63
N GLN A 256 32.60 29.63 30.17
CA GLN A 256 33.71 30.00 31.05
C GLN A 256 33.37 31.35 31.70
N MET A 257 33.12 31.36 33.01
CA MET A 257 33.12 32.60 33.79
C MET A 257 34.56 33.00 34.12
N LEU A 258 35.03 34.02 33.42
CA LEU A 258 36.10 34.91 33.87
C LEU A 258 35.60 35.74 35.06
N THR A 259 36.01 35.41 36.29
CA THR A 259 35.90 36.32 37.43
C THR A 259 37.23 37.05 37.64
N ARG A 260 37.17 38.38 37.48
CA ARG A 260 38.22 39.37 37.77
C ARG A 260 38.49 39.51 39.28
N PRO A 261 39.60 40.16 39.67
CA PRO A 261 40.26 39.97 40.96
C PRO A 261 39.73 40.83 42.12
N GLN A 262 40.09 40.41 43.33
CA GLN A 262 39.90 41.15 44.57
C GLN A 262 40.67 42.48 44.61
N ALA A 263 39.99 43.51 45.12
CA ALA A 263 40.62 44.70 45.69
C ALA A 263 39.98 45.04 47.05
N LYS A 264 40.86 45.36 48.00
CA LYS A 264 40.69 45.64 49.43
C LYS A 264 40.40 47.14 49.66
N ALA A 265 39.93 47.46 50.88
CA ALA A 265 39.86 48.79 51.53
C ALA A 265 38.75 49.73 51.01
N THR A 266 37.97 50.49 51.81
CA THR A 266 38.11 50.99 53.19
C THR A 266 36.72 51.49 53.67
N GLY A 267 36.46 51.49 54.98
CA GLY A 267 35.17 51.87 55.59
C GLY A 267 34.83 53.37 55.58
N PRO A 268 33.73 53.77 56.24
CA PRO A 268 33.90 54.71 57.36
C PRO A 268 32.99 54.43 58.57
N THR A 269 33.58 54.62 59.76
CA THR A 269 32.88 54.64 61.06
C THR A 269 32.66 56.08 61.48
N LYS A 270 31.45 56.37 61.98
CA LYS A 270 30.94 57.66 62.48
C LYS A 270 31.74 58.23 63.65
N THR A 271 31.77 59.57 63.72
CA THR A 271 31.58 60.31 64.99
C THR A 271 31.00 61.71 64.72
N ARG A 272 29.93 62.04 65.47
CA ARG A 272 29.32 63.37 65.71
C ARG A 272 30.15 64.13 66.77
N PRO A 273 29.88 65.40 67.12
CA PRO A 273 28.89 66.35 66.58
C PRO A 273 29.49 67.50 65.75
#